data_AF-A0A537XDI8-F1
#
_entry.id   AF-A0A537XDI8-F1
#
_cell.length_a   1.000
_cell.length_b   1.000
_cell.length_c   1.000
_cell.angle_alpha   90.00
_cell.angle_beta   90.00
_cell.angle_gamma   90.00
#
_symmetry.space_group_name_H-M   'P 1'
#
loop_
_entity.id
_entity.type
_entity.pdbx_description
1 polymer ?
#
loop_
_entity_poly.entity_id
_entity_poly.type
_entity_poly.pdbx_seq_one_letter_code
_entity_poly.pdbx_strand_id
1 'polypeptide(L)' 'MKPLPQFLRIRWEETTEQGAKVTLEAMACLRHRQEIALAYPSARGAGGRGDTCDLCEGRIPRPPGSELSPFAPPSARVP' A
#
# COMPACT_ATOMS: atom_id res chain seq x y z
N MET A 1 -12.82 -11.03 24.48
CA MET A 1 -12.18 -11.53 23.25
C MET A 1 -11.44 -10.37 22.61
N LYS A 2 -10.10 -10.32 22.66
CA LYS A 2 -9.38 -9.32 21.86
C LYS A 2 -9.45 -9.78 20.40
N PRO A 3 -9.93 -8.97 19.45
CA PRO A 3 -9.84 -9.35 18.05
C PRO A 3 -8.36 -9.60 17.75
N LEU A 4 -8.05 -10.76 17.17
CA LEU A 4 -6.72 -10.98 16.61
C LEU A 4 -6.42 -9.78 15.68
N PRO A 5 -5.21 -9.21 15.70
CA PRO A 5 -4.88 -8.08 14.86
C PRO A 5 -5.06 -8.49 13.40
N GLN A 6 -6.21 -8.12 12.83
CA GLN A 6 -6.49 -8.36 11.42
C GLN A 6 -5.58 -7.44 10.63
N PHE A 7 -4.62 -8.04 9.94
CA PHE A 7 -3.83 -7.35 8.92
C PHE A 7 -4.73 -7.20 7.69
N LEU A 8 -4.92 -5.94 7.30
CA LEU A 8 -5.80 -5.59 6.20
C LEU A 8 -5.00 -4.79 5.19
N ARG A 9 -5.36 -5.01 3.93
CA ARG A 9 -4.80 -4.23 2.83
C ARG A 9 -5.41 -2.82 2.84
N ILE A 10 -4.53 -1.83 2.89
CA ILE A 10 -4.89 -0.42 2.85
C ILE A 10 -4.20 0.23 1.66
N ARG A 11 -4.91 1.11 0.97
CA ARG A 11 -4.40 1.92 -0.14
C ARG A 11 -4.56 3.40 0.15
N TRP A 12 -3.63 4.22 -0.30
CA TRP A 12 -3.68 5.66 -0.16
C TRP A 12 -2.94 6.34 -1.31
N GLU A 13 -3.20 7.63 -1.50
CA GLU A 13 -2.47 8.45 -2.45
C GLU A 13 -1.35 9.20 -1.71
N GLU A 14 -0.14 9.12 -2.23
CA GLU A 14 1.01 9.89 -1.80
C GLU A 14 1.45 10.82 -2.94
N THR A 15 1.81 12.05 -2.60
CA THR A 15 2.39 12.97 -3.57
C THR A 15 3.90 12.80 -3.52
N THR A 16 4.49 12.34 -4.62
CA THR A 16 5.96 12.26 -4.77
C THR A 16 6.58 13.66 -4.74
N GLU A 17 7.90 13.73 -4.53
CA GLU A 17 8.67 14.99 -4.56
C GLU A 17 8.49 15.77 -5.87
N GLN A 18 8.14 15.08 -6.95
CA GLN A 18 7.88 15.67 -8.27
C GLN A 18 6.44 16.20 -8.42
N GLY A 19 5.63 16.17 -7.36
CA GLY A 19 4.22 16.59 -7.37
C GLY A 19 3.26 15.57 -8.01
N ALA A 20 3.77 14.44 -8.49
CA ALA A 20 2.93 13.38 -9.05
C ALA A 20 2.26 12.59 -7.92
N LYS A 21 0.94 12.38 -8.04
CA LYS A 21 0.17 11.52 -7.14
C LYS A 21 0.40 10.06 -7.52
N VAL A 22 0.92 9.28 -6.58
CA VAL A 22 1.06 7.83 -6.70
C VAL A 22 0.13 7.15 -5.72
N THR A 23 -0.56 6.11 -6.19
CA THR A 23 -1.33 5.25 -5.31
C THR A 23 -0.40 4.20 -4.72
N LEU A 24 -0.35 4.10 -3.40
CA LEU A 24 0.40 3.09 -2.67
C LEU A 24 -0.57 2.12 -1.99
N GLU A 25 -0.13 0.89 -1.82
CA GLU A 25 -0.81 -0.19 -1.12
C GLU A 25 0.17 -0.90 -0.19
N ALA A 26 -0.32 -1.29 0.99
CA ALA A 26 0.41 -2.13 1.93
C ALA A 26 -0.55 -2.97 2.80
N MET A 27 -0.05 -4.10 3.30
CA MET A 27 -0.68 -4.85 4.38
C MET A 27 -0.36 -4.19 5.72
N ALA A 28 -1.39 -3.70 6.41
CA ALA A 28 -1.23 -2.97 7.67
C ALA A 28 -2.03 -3.59 8.81
N CYS A 29 -1.41 -3.65 10.00
CA CYS A 29 -2.10 -3.95 11.25
C CYS A 29 -3.02 -2.79 11.67
N LEU A 30 -3.84 -2.98 12.72
CA LEU A 30 -4.75 -1.95 13.22
C LEU A 30 -4.07 -0.63 13.57
N ARG A 31 -2.88 -0.69 14.18
CA ARG A 31 -2.13 0.51 14.55
C ARG A 31 -1.70 1.29 13.30
N HIS A 32 -0.97 0.63 12.40
CA HIS A 32 -0.46 1.30 11.21
C HIS A 32 -1.57 1.78 10.27
N ARG A 33 -2.70 1.08 10.14
CA ARG A 33 -3.82 1.61 9.34
C ARG A 33 -4.42 2.89 9.92
N GLN A 34 -4.42 3.05 11.25
CA GLN A 34 -4.85 4.30 11.88
C GLN A 34 -3.83 5.41 11.65
N GLU A 35 -2.54 5.12 11.78
CA GLU A 35 -1.47 6.09 11.50
C GLU A 35 -1.51 6.57 10.04
N ILE A 36 -1.67 5.64 9.08
CA ILE A 36 -1.85 5.98 7.66
C ILE A 36 -3.12 6.80 7.46
N ALA A 37 -4.24 6.43 8.09
CA ALA A 37 -5.49 7.20 7.95
C ALA A 37 -5.39 8.61 8.55
N LEU A 38 -4.55 8.82 9.56
CA LEU A 38 -4.27 10.13 10.13
C LEU A 38 -3.35 10.95 9.24
N ALA A 39 -2.34 10.32 8.63
CA ALA A 39 -1.37 10.99 7.76
C ALA A 39 -1.94 11.29 6.36
N TYR A 40 -2.75 10.38 5.81
CA TYR A 40 -3.25 10.43 4.44
C TYR A 40 -4.79 10.40 4.41
N PRO A 41 -5.46 11.53 4.12
CA PRO A 41 -6.92 11.59 4.05
C PRO A 41 -7.50 10.74 2.91
N SER A 42 -6.68 10.37 1.92
CA SER A 42 -6.99 9.46 0.81
C SER A 42 -6.96 7.99 1.21
N ALA A 43 -6.54 7.66 2.44
CA ALA A 43 -6.40 6.27 2.88
C ALA A 43 -7.75 5.53 2.94
N ARG A 44 -7.83 4.38 2.29
CA ARG A 44 -9.02 3.53 2.19
C ARG A 44 -8.64 2.06 2.30
N GLY A 45 -9.54 1.24 2.84
CA GLY A 45 -9.39 -0.21 2.76
C GLY A 45 -9.45 -0.68 1.30
N ALA A 46 -8.49 -1.51 0.88
CA ALA A 46 -8.39 -2.03 -0.49
C ALA A 46 -8.97 -3.46 -0.64
N GLY A 47 -9.56 -3.99 0.43
CA GLY A 47 -9.98 -5.39 0.52
C GLY A 47 -8.77 -6.33 0.57
N GLY A 48 -8.93 -7.50 1.19
CA GLY A 48 -7.83 -8.46 1.36
C GLY A 48 -7.32 -8.51 2.80
N ARG A 49 -7.09 -9.75 3.24
CA ARG A 49 -6.49 -10.10 4.52
C ARG A 49 -5.16 -10.75 4.24
N GLY A 50 -4.23 -10.59 5.16
CA GLY A 50 -2.94 -11.27 5.09
C GLY A 50 -2.46 -11.58 6.49
N ASP A 51 -1.24 -12.09 6.56
CA ASP A 51 -0.70 -12.70 7.76
C ASP A 51 0.31 -11.79 8.48
N THR A 52 0.86 -10.79 7.77
CA THR A 52 1.86 -9.87 8.33
C THR A 52 1.55 -8.42 7.99
N CYS A 53 2.24 -7.52 8.68
CA CYS A 53 2.19 -6.09 8.41
C CYS A 53 3.50 -5.66 7.76
N ASP A 54 3.43 -5.17 6.53
CA ASP A 54 4.58 -4.70 5.76
C ASP A 54 5.37 -3.63 6.54
N LEU A 55 4.67 -2.69 7.17
CA LEU A 55 5.30 -1.63 7.96
C LEU A 55 5.95 -2.12 9.26
N CYS A 56 5.41 -3.17 9.91
CA CYS A 56 6.09 -3.79 11.05
C CYS A 56 7.37 -4.51 10.60
N GLU A 57 7.39 -5.07 9.40
CA GLU A 57 8.54 -5.75 8.82
C GLU A 57 9.54 -4.78 8.16
N GLY A 58 9.27 -3.46 8.17
CA GLY A 58 10.12 -2.47 7.50
C GLY A 58 10.05 -2.51 5.97
N ARG A 59 9.01 -3.14 5.40
CA ARG A 59 8.76 -3.17 3.96
C ARG A 59 8.13 -1.85 3.52
N ILE A 60 8.51 -1.44 2.31
CA ILE A 60 8.06 -0.18 1.71
C ILE A 60 6.70 -0.43 1.02
N PRO A 61 5.69 0.45 1.24
CA PRO A 61 4.43 0.43 0.50
C PRO A 61 4.67 0.45 -1.00
N ARG A 62 3.89 -0.33 -1.77
CA ARG A 62 4.10 -0.48 -3.21
C ARG A 62 2.90 -0.02 -4.02
N PRO A 63 3.10 0.45 -5.26
CA PRO A 63 1.98 0.70 -6.15
C PRO A 63 1.17 -0.57 -6.39
N PRO A 64 -0.17 -0.48 -6.45
CA PRO A 64 -1.02 -1.62 -6.76
C PRO A 64 -0.62 -2.20 -8.14
N GLY A 65 -0.44 -3.53 -8.22
CA GLY A 65 0.02 -4.20 -9.44
C GLY A 65 1.54 -4.23 -9.63
N SER A 66 2.34 -3.84 -8.61
CA SER A 66 3.81 -4.05 -8.63
C SER A 66 4.25 -5.48 -8.33
N GLU A 67 3.29 -6.42 -8.20
CA GLU A 67 3.55 -7.83 -8.43
C GLU A 67 3.94 -7.98 -9.90
N LEU A 68 5.24 -7.90 -10.15
CA LEU A 68 5.85 -8.16 -11.45
C LEU A 68 5.34 -9.51 -11.94
N SER A 69 4.31 -9.47 -12.78
CA SER A 69 4.12 -10.50 -13.78
C SER A 69 5.46 -10.60 -14.53
N PRO A 70 6.06 -11.78 -14.68
CA PRO A 70 7.25 -11.99 -15.51
C PRO A 70 7.05 -11.56 -16.99
N PHE A 71 5.83 -11.16 -17.34
CA PHE A 71 5.34 -10.82 -18.69
C PHE A 71 4.92 -9.35 -18.83
N ALA A 72 5.49 -8.41 -18.10
CA ALA A 72 5.34 -6.99 -18.47
C ALA A 72 6.38 -6.63 -19.55
N PRO A 73 6.00 -6.44 -20.84
CA PRO A 73 6.94 -5.86 -21.79
C PRO A 73 7.28 -4.42 -21.37
N PRO A 74 8.52 -3.95 -21.62
CA PRO A 74 8.89 -2.56 -21.39
C PRO A 74 8.13 -1.69 -22.39
N SER A 75 6.95 -1.19 -22.02
CA SER A 75 6.16 -0.37 -22.93
C SER A 75 6.74 1.04 -22.99
N ALA A 76 7.65 1.17 -23.96
CA ALA A 76 7.84 2.30 -24.86
C ALA A 76 8.22 3.64 -24.23
N ARG A 77 9.54 3.85 -24.17
CA ARG A 77 10.16 5.17 -24.32
C ARG A 77 9.73 5.74 -25.68
N VAL A 78 8.95 6.80 -25.66
CA VAL A 78 8.53 7.57 -26.84
C VAL A 78 9.73 8.35 -27.40
N PRO A 79 9.97 8.31 -28.72
CA PRO A 79 10.42 9.47 -29.47
C PRO A 79 9.26 10.11 -30.25
#